data_AF-A0A2V8QT54-F1
#
_entry.id   AF-A0A2V8QT54-F1
#
_cell.length_a   1.000
_cell.length_b   1.000
_cell.length_c   1.000
_cell.angle_alpha   90.00
_cell.angle_beta   90.00
_cell.angle_gamma   90.00
#
_symmetry.space_group_name_H-M   'P 1'
#
loop_
_entity.id
_entity.type
_entity.pdbx_description
1 polymer ?
#
loop_
_entity_poly.entity_id
_entity_poly.type
_entity_poly.pdbx_seq_one_letter_code
_entity_poly.pdbx_strand_id
1 'polypeptide(L)'
;LFRLPLDRALVNRQGFNNEGAAALARRLERARPDCVLGINIGKSRAVAVEEATADYLASFEAVRACADYVTVNVSSPYTPGLRELQRADLLAALLGELQRRNRELAERDARAPVPLLVKVAPDLDAGELEMIVDVARRVEVAGIIATNTTTSREGLRTPGEQVVACGEGG
;
A
#
# COMPACT_ATOMS: atom_id res chain seq x y z
N LEU A 1 -3.43 -16.29 -10.01
CA LEU A 1 -3.13 -15.25 -11.02
C LEU A 1 -3.65 -15.77 -12.34
N PHE A 2 -4.50 -15.01 -13.02
CA PHE A 2 -5.09 -15.36 -14.30
C PHE A 2 -4.67 -14.33 -15.33
N ARG A 3 -4.44 -14.78 -16.57
CA ARG A 3 -4.05 -13.91 -17.68
C ARG A 3 -5.23 -13.77 -18.62
N LEU A 4 -5.49 -12.54 -19.06
CA LEU A 4 -6.48 -12.21 -20.08
C LEU A 4 -5.73 -11.61 -21.29
N PRO A 5 -5.14 -12.44 -22.18
CA PRO A 5 -4.26 -11.94 -23.25
C PRO A 5 -4.97 -11.00 -24.22
N LEU A 6 -6.26 -11.23 -24.49
CA LEU A 6 -7.06 -10.37 -25.35
C LEU A 6 -7.13 -8.94 -24.81
N ASP A 7 -7.14 -8.78 -23.49
CA ASP A 7 -7.20 -7.47 -22.82
C ASP A 7 -5.82 -6.95 -22.40
N ARG A 8 -4.76 -7.75 -22.62
CA ARG A 8 -3.42 -7.49 -22.05
C ARG A 8 -3.49 -7.26 -20.54
N ALA A 9 -4.40 -7.96 -19.86
CA ALA A 9 -4.71 -7.77 -18.46
C ALA A 9 -4.39 -9.01 -17.62
N LEU A 10 -4.33 -8.81 -16.30
CA LEU A 10 -4.16 -9.85 -15.29
C LEU A 10 -5.26 -9.71 -14.25
N VAL A 11 -5.71 -10.83 -13.69
CA VAL A 11 -6.56 -10.88 -12.49
C VAL A 11 -5.81 -11.62 -11.39
N ASN A 12 -5.68 -11.00 -10.21
CA ASN A 12 -4.91 -11.53 -9.10
C ASN A 12 -5.63 -11.41 -7.75
N ARG A 13 -5.28 -12.33 -6.85
CA ARG A 13 -5.85 -12.50 -5.51
C ARG A 13 -4.80 -12.98 -4.50
N GLN A 14 -3.60 -12.40 -4.61
CA GLN A 14 -2.44 -12.91 -3.87
C GLN A 14 -2.44 -12.51 -2.39
N GLY A 15 -3.09 -11.40 -2.01
CA GLY A 15 -3.31 -11.04 -0.61
C GLY A 15 -2.03 -10.87 0.23
N PHE A 16 -1.00 -10.24 -0.36
CA PHE A 16 0.30 -9.99 0.27
C PHE A 16 1.06 -11.25 0.73
N ASN A 17 1.20 -12.26 -0.12
CA ASN A 17 2.11 -13.39 0.15
C ASN A 17 3.57 -12.92 0.25
N ASN A 18 4.13 -12.86 1.47
CA ASN A 18 5.50 -12.45 1.73
C ASN A 18 6.03 -13.06 3.04
N GLU A 19 7.36 -13.01 3.26
CA GLU A 19 8.02 -13.55 4.47
C GLU A 19 8.09 -12.56 5.64
N GLY A 20 7.48 -11.38 5.51
CA GLY A 20 7.44 -10.34 6.52
C GLY A 20 8.52 -9.27 6.36
N ALA A 21 8.25 -8.09 6.93
CA ALA A 21 9.11 -6.91 6.84
C ALA A 21 10.53 -7.15 7.40
N ALA A 22 10.65 -7.89 8.52
CA ALA A 22 11.95 -8.22 9.11
C ALA A 22 12.78 -9.16 8.22
N ALA A 23 12.14 -10.10 7.51
CA ALA A 23 12.84 -10.96 6.57
C ALA A 23 13.33 -10.17 5.36
N LEU A 24 12.52 -9.23 4.84
CA LEU A 24 12.92 -8.32 3.78
C LEU A 24 14.12 -7.45 4.19
N ALA A 25 14.06 -6.82 5.37
CA ALA A 25 15.13 -5.95 5.89
C ALA A 25 16.48 -6.69 5.94
N ARG A 26 16.52 -7.90 6.52
CA ARG A 26 17.73 -8.73 6.58
C ARG A 26 18.31 -9.08 5.20
N ARG A 27 17.49 -9.20 4.16
CA ARG A 27 17.97 -9.43 2.80
C ARG A 27 18.60 -8.17 2.21
N LEU A 28 17.96 -7.03 2.42
CA LEU A 28 18.42 -5.74 1.90
C LEU A 28 19.69 -5.25 2.61
N GLU A 29 19.90 -5.60 3.87
CA GLU A 29 21.17 -5.37 4.57
C GLU A 29 22.34 -6.10 3.90
N ARG A 30 22.10 -7.28 3.33
CA ARG A 30 23.15 -8.08 2.66
C ARG A 30 23.42 -7.64 1.24
N ALA A 31 22.37 -7.22 0.53
CA ALA A 31 22.44 -6.89 -0.89
C ALA A 31 21.36 -5.87 -1.27
N ARG A 32 21.60 -4.60 -0.97
CA ARG A 32 20.74 -3.51 -1.45
C ARG A 32 21.00 -3.29 -2.94
N PRO A 33 19.96 -3.23 -3.79
CA PRO A 33 20.14 -2.93 -5.21
C PRO A 33 20.67 -1.51 -5.43
N ASP A 34 21.44 -1.32 -6.51
CA ASP A 34 21.95 -0.03 -6.96
C ASP A 34 20.90 0.71 -7.80
N CYS A 35 19.81 1.10 -7.14
CA CYS A 35 18.74 1.90 -7.71
C CYS A 35 17.95 2.62 -6.60
N VAL A 36 16.98 3.43 -7.01
CA VAL A 36 15.98 3.97 -6.07
C VAL A 36 15.11 2.83 -5.55
N LEU A 37 15.15 2.59 -4.26
CA LEU A 37 14.47 1.48 -3.60
C LEU A 37 13.23 1.95 -2.83
N GLY A 38 12.06 1.76 -3.44
CA GLY A 38 10.78 1.88 -2.78
C GLY A 38 10.39 0.60 -2.04
N ILE A 39 9.98 0.70 -0.78
CA ILE A 39 9.46 -0.44 -0.03
C ILE A 39 7.96 -0.27 0.22
N ASN A 40 7.17 -1.22 -0.26
CA ASN A 40 5.71 -1.23 -0.09
C ASN A 40 5.33 -2.01 1.16
N ILE A 41 4.66 -1.36 2.10
CA ILE A 41 4.12 -1.96 3.32
C ILE A 41 2.60 -1.94 3.27
N GLY A 42 1.97 -2.94 3.88
CA GLY A 42 0.53 -3.11 3.90
C GLY A 42 0.10 -3.87 5.15
N LYS A 43 -1.17 -3.75 5.52
CA LYS A 43 -1.74 -4.49 6.66
C LYS A 43 -1.64 -5.99 6.42
N SER A 44 -1.06 -6.71 7.38
CA SER A 44 -1.08 -8.15 7.49
C SER A 44 -2.51 -8.69 7.42
N ARG A 45 -2.71 -9.80 6.70
CA ARG A 45 -4.06 -10.36 6.48
C ARG A 45 -4.77 -10.75 7.79
N ALA A 46 -4.01 -11.26 8.76
CA ALA A 46 -4.54 -11.75 10.04
C ALA A 46 -4.83 -10.64 11.06
N VAL A 47 -4.35 -9.42 10.84
CA VAL A 47 -4.49 -8.28 11.77
C VAL A 47 -5.84 -7.60 11.55
N ALA A 48 -6.53 -7.23 12.63
CA ALA A 48 -7.79 -6.49 12.54
C ALA A 48 -7.57 -5.04 12.04
N VAL A 49 -8.61 -4.34 11.58
CA VAL A 49 -8.45 -2.97 11.06
C VAL A 49 -8.04 -2.00 12.18
N GLU A 50 -8.53 -2.24 13.39
CA GLU A 50 -8.27 -1.46 14.60
C GLU A 50 -6.80 -1.53 15.01
N GLU A 51 -6.13 -2.64 14.70
CA GLU A 51 -4.71 -2.89 15.00
C GLU A 51 -3.81 -2.52 13.81
N ALA A 52 -4.38 -2.08 12.68
CA ALA A 52 -3.64 -1.85 11.45
C ALA A 52 -2.48 -0.87 11.65
N THR A 53 -2.70 0.24 12.36
CA THR A 53 -1.66 1.26 12.61
C THR A 53 -0.43 0.67 13.28
N ALA A 54 -0.60 -0.20 14.27
CA ALA A 54 0.53 -0.84 14.96
C ALA A 54 1.31 -1.78 14.03
N ASP A 55 0.60 -2.53 13.19
CA ASP A 55 1.19 -3.43 12.19
C ASP A 55 1.95 -2.67 11.08
N TYR A 56 1.42 -1.52 10.65
CA TYR A 56 2.13 -0.61 9.74
C TYR A 56 3.39 -0.02 10.38
N LEU A 57 3.32 0.43 11.64
CA LEU A 57 4.48 0.96 12.36
C LEU A 57 5.59 -0.08 12.50
N ALA A 58 5.24 -1.31 12.87
CA ALA A 58 6.20 -2.41 12.97
C ALA A 58 6.89 -2.69 11.62
N SER A 59 6.11 -2.70 10.53
CA SER A 59 6.65 -2.87 9.18
C SER A 59 7.54 -1.70 8.76
N PHE A 60 7.11 -0.46 9.04
CA PHE A 60 7.86 0.75 8.73
C PHE A 60 9.20 0.79 9.46
N GLU A 61 9.22 0.53 10.76
CA GLU A 61 10.44 0.53 11.57
C GLU A 61 11.45 -0.51 11.09
N ALA A 62 10.97 -1.69 10.67
CA ALA A 62 11.84 -2.73 10.13
C ALA A 62 12.52 -2.34 8.81
N VAL A 63 11.86 -1.56 7.95
CA VAL A 63 12.32 -1.33 6.57
C VAL A 63 12.84 0.09 6.29
N ARG A 64 12.55 1.07 7.16
CA ARG A 64 12.95 2.48 6.95
C ARG A 64 14.45 2.65 6.74
N ALA A 65 15.28 1.79 7.31
CA ALA A 65 16.72 1.95 7.27
C ALA A 65 17.29 1.71 5.87
N CYS A 66 16.62 0.90 5.04
CA CYS A 66 17.07 0.50 3.72
C CYS A 66 16.24 1.10 2.57
N ALA A 67 15.10 1.75 2.85
CA ALA A 67 14.23 2.36 1.85
C ALA A 67 14.64 3.80 1.48
N ASP A 68 14.59 4.13 0.18
CA ASP A 68 14.61 5.53 -0.28
C ASP A 68 13.24 6.20 -0.15
N TYR A 69 12.17 5.41 -0.22
CA TYR A 69 10.83 5.83 0.13
C TYR A 69 9.99 4.64 0.59
N VAL A 70 8.99 4.89 1.41
CA VAL A 70 8.05 3.86 1.87
C VAL A 70 6.67 4.14 1.30
N THR A 71 6.07 3.12 0.68
CA THR A 71 4.67 3.17 0.23
C THR A 71 3.76 2.55 1.29
N VAL A 72 2.78 3.31 1.75
CA VAL A 72 1.68 2.86 2.61
C VAL A 72 0.53 2.38 1.72
N ASN A 73 0.31 1.07 1.66
CA ASN A 73 -0.66 0.46 0.74
C ASN A 73 -2.00 0.18 1.42
N VAL A 74 -2.96 1.09 1.24
CA VAL A 74 -4.33 1.00 1.77
C VAL A 74 -5.35 0.53 0.74
N SER A 75 -4.91 -0.02 -0.40
CA SER A 75 -5.75 -0.13 -1.60
C SER A 75 -5.93 -1.54 -2.18
N SER A 76 -5.27 -2.56 -1.62
CA SER A 76 -5.45 -3.95 -2.09
C SER A 76 -6.90 -4.41 -1.89
N PRO A 77 -7.58 -4.90 -2.95
CA PRO A 77 -8.96 -5.38 -2.86
C PRO A 77 -9.10 -6.72 -2.12
N TYR A 78 -7.98 -7.42 -1.88
CA TYR A 78 -7.99 -8.80 -1.39
C TYR A 78 -7.53 -8.95 0.06
N THR A 79 -7.28 -7.83 0.74
CA THR A 79 -7.04 -7.80 2.18
C THR A 79 -8.32 -7.31 2.86
N PRO A 80 -9.03 -8.17 3.64
CA PRO A 80 -10.30 -7.78 4.27
C PRO A 80 -10.17 -6.50 5.08
N GLY A 81 -11.14 -5.60 4.90
CA GLY A 81 -11.21 -4.29 5.57
C GLY A 81 -10.13 -3.28 5.19
N LEU A 82 -9.20 -3.60 4.29
CA LEU A 82 -8.07 -2.71 4.01
C LEU A 82 -8.50 -1.40 3.34
N ARG A 83 -9.43 -1.46 2.38
CA ARG A 83 -9.95 -0.27 1.70
C ARG A 83 -10.73 0.65 2.64
N GLU A 84 -11.19 0.17 3.80
CA GLU A 84 -11.82 1.01 4.82
C GLU A 84 -10.82 2.03 5.40
N LEU A 85 -9.51 1.72 5.40
CA LEU A 85 -8.46 2.66 5.80
C LEU A 85 -8.34 3.86 4.86
N GLN A 86 -9.00 3.87 3.69
CA GLN A 86 -9.04 5.04 2.81
C GLN A 86 -10.04 6.10 3.27
N ARG A 87 -10.91 5.79 4.25
CA ARG A 87 -11.80 6.78 4.87
C ARG A 87 -10.98 7.85 5.59
N ALA A 88 -11.39 9.11 5.46
CA ALA A 88 -10.61 10.27 5.89
C ALA A 88 -10.03 10.17 7.30
N ASP A 89 -10.85 9.80 8.30
CA ASP A 89 -10.40 9.73 9.70
C ASP A 89 -9.38 8.62 9.93
N LEU A 90 -9.61 7.44 9.35
CA LEU A 90 -8.72 6.29 9.48
C LEU A 90 -7.40 6.51 8.74
N LEU A 91 -7.48 7.09 7.54
CA LEU A 91 -6.30 7.44 6.75
C LEU A 91 -5.46 8.50 7.45
N ALA A 92 -6.10 9.52 8.00
CA ALA A 92 -5.44 10.58 8.74
C ALA A 92 -4.75 10.05 10.01
N ALA A 93 -5.42 9.18 10.76
CA ALA A 93 -4.85 8.56 11.94
C ALA A 93 -3.62 7.70 11.58
N LEU A 94 -3.75 6.84 10.56
CA LEU A 94 -2.66 5.98 10.11
C LEU A 94 -1.44 6.77 9.60
N LEU A 95 -1.66 7.69 8.64
CA LEU A 95 -0.57 8.45 8.04
C LEU A 95 0.04 9.44 9.02
N GLY A 96 -0.78 10.07 9.86
CA GLY A 96 -0.31 10.99 10.89
C GLY A 96 0.63 10.29 11.88
N GLU A 97 0.27 9.10 12.32
CA GLU A 97 1.07 8.31 13.25
C GLU A 97 2.38 7.80 12.61
N LEU A 98 2.32 7.31 11.36
CA LEU A 98 3.52 6.93 10.60
C LEU A 98 4.45 8.12 10.39
N GLN A 99 3.92 9.29 10.04
CA GLN A 99 4.72 10.49 9.82
C GLN A 99 5.34 11.01 11.12
N ARG A 100 4.58 11.00 12.23
CA ARG A 100 5.10 11.31 13.57
C ARG A 100 6.28 10.40 13.90
N ARG A 101 6.09 9.08 13.78
CA ARG A 101 7.13 8.10 14.06
C ARG A 101 8.34 8.25 13.15
N ASN A 102 8.13 8.53 11.87
CA ASN A 102 9.19 8.77 10.89
C ASN A 102 10.09 9.96 11.30
N ARG A 103 9.49 11.06 11.75
CA ARG A 103 10.24 12.23 12.24
C ARG A 103 11.02 11.93 13.52
N GLU A 104 10.40 11.26 14.49
CA GLU A 104 11.08 10.88 15.75
C GLU A 104 12.30 9.99 15.50
N LEU A 105 12.15 9.00 14.61
CA LEU A 105 13.25 8.12 14.22
C LEU A 105 14.33 8.86 13.44
N ALA A 106 13.95 9.80 12.57
CA ALA A 106 14.87 10.64 11.82
C ALA A 106 15.71 11.54 12.74
N GLU A 107 15.08 12.20 13.72
CA GLU A 107 15.76 13.02 14.72
C GLU A 107 16.73 12.18 15.57
N ARG A 108 16.27 11.05 16.10
CA ARG A 108 17.10 10.13 16.89
C ARG A 108 18.32 9.63 16.12
N ASP A 109 18.13 9.32 14.84
CA ASP A 109 19.19 8.76 13.98
C ASP A 109 20.03 9.85 13.28
N ALA A 110 19.79 11.15 13.58
CA ALA A 110 20.42 12.31 12.95
C ALA A 110 20.42 12.27 11.41
N ARG A 111 19.27 11.89 10.80
CA ARG A 111 19.09 11.78 9.34
C ARG A 111 17.74 12.35 8.90
N ALA A 112 17.55 12.55 7.60
CA ALA A 112 16.26 13.00 7.07
C ALA A 112 15.13 11.94 7.27
N PRO A 113 13.87 12.37 7.47
CA PRO A 113 12.71 11.48 7.39
C PRO A 113 12.64 10.77 6.03
N VAL A 114 12.21 9.51 6.03
CA VAL A 114 12.05 8.73 4.81
C VAL A 114 10.77 9.20 4.11
N PRO A 115 10.78 9.57 2.82
CA PRO A 115 9.57 9.94 2.09
C PRO A 115 8.48 8.88 2.21
N LEU A 116 7.30 9.27 2.71
CA LEU A 116 6.12 8.40 2.74
C LEU A 116 5.23 8.70 1.54
N LEU A 117 4.82 7.67 0.80
CA LEU A 117 3.83 7.76 -0.27
C LEU A 117 2.61 6.91 0.09
N VAL A 118 1.41 7.34 -0.27
CA VAL A 118 0.18 6.53 -0.09
C VAL A 118 -0.27 5.94 -1.42
N LYS A 119 -0.56 4.63 -1.46
CA LYS A 119 -1.07 3.95 -2.68
C LYS A 119 -2.57 3.74 -2.57
N VAL A 120 -3.33 4.27 -3.53
CA VAL A 120 -4.80 4.34 -3.50
C VAL A 120 -5.46 3.44 -4.55
N ALA A 121 -6.69 3.01 -4.29
CA ALA A 121 -7.49 2.23 -5.24
C ALA A 121 -7.99 3.14 -6.38
N PRO A 122 -8.20 2.61 -7.58
CA PRO A 122 -8.85 3.35 -8.67
C PRO A 122 -10.37 3.45 -8.47
N ASP A 123 -10.95 2.56 -7.65
CA ASP A 123 -12.39 2.43 -7.42
C ASP A 123 -12.84 3.40 -6.32
N LEU A 124 -12.74 4.70 -6.61
CA LEU A 124 -13.05 5.82 -5.70
C LEU A 124 -13.97 6.83 -6.38
N ASP A 125 -14.89 7.41 -5.65
CA ASP A 125 -15.63 8.58 -6.12
C ASP A 125 -14.82 9.89 -5.98
N ALA A 126 -15.31 10.96 -6.60
CA ALA A 126 -14.61 12.25 -6.59
C ALA A 126 -14.43 12.83 -5.18
N GLY A 127 -15.42 12.66 -4.30
CA GLY A 127 -15.35 13.15 -2.93
C GLY A 127 -14.36 12.36 -2.08
N GLU A 128 -14.31 11.03 -2.26
CA GLU A 128 -13.30 10.19 -1.63
C GLU A 128 -11.89 10.59 -2.06
N LEU A 129 -11.67 10.86 -3.35
CA LEU A 129 -10.38 11.32 -3.87
C LEU A 129 -9.97 12.67 -3.27
N GLU A 130 -10.88 13.65 -3.26
CA GLU A 130 -10.63 14.97 -2.65
C GLU A 130 -10.23 14.83 -1.18
N MET A 131 -10.96 14.03 -0.40
CA MET A 131 -10.62 13.78 1.00
C MET A 131 -9.24 13.14 1.18
N ILE A 132 -8.88 12.16 0.34
CA ILE A 132 -7.57 11.52 0.39
C ILE A 132 -6.45 12.54 0.10
N VAL A 133 -6.64 13.40 -0.90
CA VAL A 133 -5.67 14.46 -1.23
C VAL A 133 -5.52 15.44 -0.07
N ASP A 134 -6.62 15.86 0.55
CA ASP A 134 -6.59 16.76 1.70
C ASP A 134 -5.86 16.15 2.90
N VAL A 135 -6.14 14.88 3.22
CA VAL A 135 -5.44 14.13 4.27
C VAL A 135 -3.95 14.04 3.95
N ALA A 136 -3.60 13.64 2.72
CA ALA A 136 -2.22 13.51 2.27
C ALA A 136 -1.43 14.81 2.41
N ARG A 137 -2.04 15.95 2.04
CA ARG A 137 -1.44 17.28 2.20
C ARG A 137 -1.28 17.66 3.67
N ARG A 138 -2.32 17.45 4.48
CA ARG A 138 -2.32 17.82 5.92
C ARG A 138 -1.27 17.06 6.72
N VAL A 139 -1.08 15.78 6.42
CA VAL A 139 -0.08 14.93 7.10
C VAL A 139 1.30 14.97 6.42
N GLU A 140 1.43 15.73 5.34
CA GLU A 140 2.68 15.96 4.61
C GLU A 140 3.33 14.67 4.09
N VAL A 141 2.53 13.76 3.50
CA VAL A 141 3.13 12.66 2.71
C VAL A 141 3.81 13.24 1.47
N ALA A 142 4.90 12.60 1.05
CA ALA A 142 5.70 13.05 -0.08
C ALA A 142 5.04 12.78 -1.45
N GLY A 143 4.01 11.93 -1.51
CA GLY A 143 3.26 11.71 -2.76
C GLY A 143 2.16 10.67 -2.68
N ILE A 144 1.47 10.50 -3.80
CA ILE A 144 0.39 9.54 -4.00
C ILE A 144 0.76 8.63 -5.18
N ILE A 145 0.57 7.32 -5.00
CA ILE A 145 0.70 6.33 -6.07
C ILE A 145 -0.71 5.97 -6.55
N ALA A 146 -1.07 6.52 -7.70
CA ALA A 146 -2.32 6.26 -8.40
C ALA A 146 -2.02 5.39 -9.65
N THR A 147 -2.50 4.15 -9.77
CA THR A 147 -3.48 3.45 -8.92
C THR A 147 -3.04 2.02 -8.57
N ASN A 148 -3.75 1.39 -7.64
CA ASN A 148 -3.74 -0.06 -7.47
C ASN A 148 -4.66 -0.75 -8.49
N THR A 149 -4.87 -2.06 -8.37
CA THR A 149 -5.79 -2.80 -9.23
C THR A 149 -7.26 -2.42 -8.98
N THR A 150 -8.08 -2.50 -10.03
CA THR A 150 -9.53 -2.27 -9.99
C THR A 150 -10.28 -3.58 -9.77
N THR A 151 -11.41 -3.53 -9.05
CA THR A 151 -12.37 -4.65 -9.00
C THR A 151 -13.35 -4.64 -10.16
N SER A 152 -13.42 -3.55 -10.93
CA SER A 152 -14.27 -3.46 -12.11
C SER A 152 -13.81 -4.42 -13.21
N ARG A 153 -14.78 -5.00 -13.92
CA ARG A 153 -14.58 -5.83 -15.12
C ARG A 153 -15.09 -5.14 -16.38
N GLU A 154 -15.52 -3.89 -16.26
CA GLU A 154 -16.05 -3.10 -17.37
C GLU A 154 -14.97 -2.89 -18.44
N GLY A 155 -15.37 -2.96 -19.71
CA GLY A 155 -14.48 -2.75 -20.85
C GLY A 155 -13.61 -3.94 -21.24
N LEU A 156 -13.68 -5.08 -20.53
CA LEU A 156 -13.00 -6.31 -20.96
C LEU A 156 -13.64 -6.88 -22.22
N ARG A 157 -12.79 -7.27 -23.18
CA ARG A 157 -13.16 -7.95 -24.43
C ARG A 157 -13.15 -9.46 -24.27
N THR A 158 -12.43 -9.99 -23.28
CA THR A 158 -12.45 -11.43 -22.95
C THR A 158 -13.90 -11.88 -22.70
N PRO A 159 -14.32 -13.05 -23.24
CA PRO A 159 -15.66 -13.58 -22.99
C PRO A 159 -16.02 -13.63 -21.50
N GLY A 160 -17.23 -13.21 -21.15
CA GLY A 160 -17.67 -13.05 -19.76
C GLY A 160 -17.51 -14.31 -18.91
N GLU A 161 -17.75 -15.49 -19.47
CA GLU A 161 -17.54 -16.78 -18.78
C GLU A 161 -16.09 -16.98 -18.30
N GLN A 162 -15.11 -16.56 -19.11
CA GLN A 162 -13.69 -16.67 -18.76
C GLN A 162 -13.30 -15.64 -17.70
N VAL A 163 -13.89 -14.44 -17.78
CA VAL A 163 -13.70 -13.40 -16.76
C VAL A 163 -14.28 -13.87 -15.41
N VAL A 164 -15.48 -14.44 -15.40
CA VAL A 164 -16.13 -15.00 -14.20
C VAL A 164 -15.31 -16.15 -13.63
N ALA A 165 -14.75 -17.02 -14.47
CA ALA A 165 -13.91 -18.13 -14.03
C ALA A 165 -12.62 -17.69 -13.30
N CYS A 166 -12.15 -16.46 -13.53
CA CYS A 166 -11.03 -15.89 -12.77
C CYS A 166 -11.39 -15.62 -11.29
N GLY A 167 -12.68 -15.43 -11.01
CA GLY A 167 -13.24 -15.13 -9.69
C GLY A 167 -12.91 -13.73 -9.17
N GLU A 168 -13.12 -13.56 -7.86
CA GLU A 168 -12.81 -12.34 -7.12
C GLU A 168 -11.31 -11.99 -7.18
N GLY A 169 -11.02 -10.69 -7.27
CA GLY A 169 -9.65 -10.16 -7.33
C GLY A 169 -9.58 -8.84 -8.08
N GLY A 170 -8.39 -8.24 -8.08
CA GLY A 170 -8.09 -7.05 -8.89
C GLY A 170 -7.16 -7.36 -10.05
#